data_AF-B0ENE3-F1
#
_entry.id   AF-B0ENE3-F1
#
_cell.length_a   1.000
_cell.length_b   1.000
_cell.length_c   1.000
_cell.angle_alpha   90.00
_cell.angle_beta   90.00
_cell.angle_gamma   90.00
#
_symmetry.space_group_name_H-M   'P 1'
#
loop_
_entity.id
_entity.type
_entity.pdbx_description
1 polymer ?
#
loop_
_entity_poly.entity_id
_entity_poly.type
_entity_poly.pdbx_seq_one_letter_code
_entity_poly.pdbx_strand_id
1 'polypeptide(L)'
;MKDINKSLKPLNIIEKSIKQKLERYNEEIINKRIEEFEKIMIHEAQLIIHKKDLINNNLIKYKRNAQNLSKRISKCKGKLSPKFYMRRNKIYNMIKKEEEKLKLIGEEAIKKARNIEFYLLEMNRLFKRKSKADHLKIKNLLKLRDTIVCQISRKFYDNNIKSLTNQIKLRLHRNKHINTILNNLINELRNPNGKYLFSILNNTNSLNQICSICENIGNYVIDKIAKGTPHLLLTKNVLNYCQSSPNERLCLESFMKIQLIDLSHDLPASGNQLCTSLGFCSKSW
;
A
#
# COMPACT_ATOMS: atom_id res chain seq x y z
N MET A 1 -14.71 -44.06 52.57
CA MET A 1 -15.14 -43.45 51.29
C MET A 1 -13.90 -43.02 50.52
N LYS A 2 -13.61 -43.62 49.36
CA LYS A 2 -12.53 -43.13 48.49
C LYS A 2 -12.92 -41.73 48.02
N ASP A 3 -12.03 -40.74 48.21
CA ASP A 3 -12.21 -39.35 47.79
C ASP A 3 -12.77 -39.28 46.37
N ILE A 4 -14.07 -38.98 46.23
CA ILE A 4 -14.75 -38.77 44.94
C ILE A 4 -14.01 -37.69 44.12
N ASN A 5 -13.39 -36.73 44.81
CA ASN A 5 -12.53 -35.70 44.24
C ASN A 5 -11.21 -36.21 43.64
N LYS A 6 -10.67 -37.36 44.06
CA LYS A 6 -9.49 -37.98 43.41
C LYS A 6 -9.88 -38.76 42.17
N SER A 7 -11.05 -39.41 42.15
CA SER A 7 -11.57 -40.16 40.99
C SER A 7 -12.12 -39.27 39.87
N LEU A 8 -12.53 -38.03 40.17
CA LEU A 8 -13.00 -37.05 39.15
C LEU A 8 -11.87 -36.23 38.49
N LYS A 9 -10.64 -36.25 39.05
CA LYS A 9 -9.48 -35.55 38.46
C LYS A 9 -9.17 -35.98 37.02
N PRO A 10 -9.17 -37.27 36.65
CA PRO A 10 -8.94 -37.71 35.27
C PRO A 10 -10.02 -37.22 34.30
N LEU A 11 -11.30 -37.24 34.69
CA LEU A 11 -12.42 -36.75 33.89
C LEU A 11 -12.34 -35.25 33.62
N ASN A 12 -12.00 -34.45 34.65
CA ASN A 12 -11.77 -33.01 34.51
C ASN A 12 -10.57 -32.67 33.60
N ILE A 13 -9.55 -33.53 33.55
CA ILE A 13 -8.40 -33.37 32.64
C ILE A 13 -8.81 -33.70 31.19
N ILE A 14 -9.59 -34.76 30.99
CA ILE A 14 -10.12 -35.16 29.68
C ILE A 14 -11.04 -34.07 29.12
N GLU A 15 -11.97 -33.56 29.91
CA GLU A 15 -12.90 -32.49 29.48
C GLU A 15 -12.15 -31.21 29.10
N LYS A 16 -11.14 -30.81 29.89
CA LYS A 16 -10.27 -29.67 29.56
C LYS A 16 -9.47 -29.91 28.27
N SER A 17 -8.99 -31.13 28.04
CA SER A 17 -8.26 -31.49 26.81
C SER A 17 -9.16 -31.44 25.58
N ILE A 18 -10.40 -31.95 25.68
CA ILE A 18 -11.38 -31.92 24.59
C ILE A 18 -11.78 -30.48 24.26
N LYS A 19 -12.07 -29.64 25.25
CA LYS A 19 -12.36 -28.21 25.03
C LYS A 19 -11.21 -27.49 24.33
N GLN A 20 -9.97 -27.73 24.73
CA GLN A 20 -8.79 -27.17 24.06
C GLN A 20 -8.61 -27.65 22.62
N LYS A 21 -8.92 -28.92 22.33
CA LYS A 21 -8.88 -29.45 20.95
C LYS A 21 -9.97 -28.82 20.07
N LEU A 22 -11.17 -28.66 20.60
CA LEU A 22 -12.28 -27.98 19.90
C LEU A 22 -11.97 -26.52 19.60
N GLU A 23 -11.39 -25.79 20.57
CA GLU A 23 -10.94 -24.41 20.36
C GLU A 23 -9.92 -24.31 19.22
N ARG A 24 -8.92 -25.21 19.20
CA ARG A 24 -7.91 -25.25 18.11
C ARG A 24 -8.55 -25.52 16.76
N TYR A 25 -9.48 -26.46 16.69
CA TYR A 25 -10.17 -26.79 15.44
C TYR A 25 -11.00 -25.62 14.90
N ASN A 26 -11.70 -24.92 15.79
CA ASN A 26 -12.44 -23.70 15.43
C ASN A 26 -11.50 -22.59 14.94
N GLU A 27 -10.34 -22.42 15.59
CA GLU A 27 -9.33 -21.46 15.13
C GLU A 27 -8.77 -21.79 13.74
N GLU A 28 -8.52 -23.07 13.44
CA GLU A 28 -8.07 -23.51 12.13
C GLU A 28 -9.11 -23.20 11.03
N ILE A 29 -10.39 -23.45 11.29
CA ILE A 29 -11.48 -23.12 10.35
C ILE A 29 -11.53 -21.62 10.08
N ILE A 30 -11.46 -20.80 11.14
CA ILE A 30 -11.47 -19.34 11.03
C ILE A 30 -10.26 -18.88 10.22
N ASN A 31 -9.07 -19.41 10.51
CA ASN A 31 -7.85 -19.03 9.81
C ASN A 31 -7.92 -19.37 8.31
N LYS A 32 -8.49 -20.53 7.94
CA LYS A 32 -8.69 -20.91 6.53
C LYS A 32 -9.64 -19.96 5.81
N ARG A 33 -10.76 -19.60 6.44
CA ARG A 33 -11.71 -18.63 5.86
C ARG A 33 -11.07 -17.25 5.66
N ILE A 34 -10.23 -16.82 6.61
CA ILE A 34 -9.46 -15.59 6.48
C ILE A 34 -8.47 -15.70 5.31
N GLU A 35 -7.75 -16.81 5.15
CA GLU A 35 -6.84 -17.02 4.00
C GLU A 35 -7.57 -16.93 2.66
N GLU A 36 -8.72 -17.58 2.54
CA GLU A 36 -9.54 -17.54 1.32
C GLU A 36 -10.01 -16.13 1.00
N PHE A 37 -10.48 -15.40 2.02
CA PHE A 37 -10.88 -14.01 1.87
C PHE A 37 -9.71 -13.10 1.47
N GLU A 38 -8.54 -13.26 2.10
CA GLU A 38 -7.31 -12.55 1.75
C GLU A 38 -6.93 -12.80 0.27
N LYS A 39 -6.99 -14.07 -0.18
CA LYS A 39 -6.70 -14.44 -1.58
C LYS A 39 -7.65 -13.76 -2.57
N ILE A 40 -8.96 -13.79 -2.30
CA ILE A 40 -9.97 -13.15 -3.15
C ILE A 40 -9.73 -11.64 -3.20
N MET A 41 -9.50 -11.02 -2.05
CA MET A 41 -9.23 -9.58 -1.95
C MET A 41 -8.00 -9.16 -2.77
N ILE A 42 -6.90 -9.93 -2.65
CA ILE A 42 -5.67 -9.72 -3.41
C ILE A 42 -5.93 -9.85 -4.91
N HIS A 43 -6.63 -10.91 -5.32
CA HIS A 43 -6.93 -11.17 -6.73
C HIS A 43 -7.77 -10.04 -7.35
N GLU A 44 -8.82 -9.59 -6.68
CA GLU A 44 -9.65 -8.47 -7.14
C GLU A 44 -8.84 -7.18 -7.27
N ALA A 45 -7.95 -6.89 -6.32
CA ALA A 45 -7.05 -5.74 -6.41
C ALA A 45 -6.11 -5.82 -7.63
N GLN A 46 -5.52 -6.99 -7.87
CA GLN A 46 -4.66 -7.23 -9.03
C GLN A 46 -5.40 -7.07 -10.36
N LEU A 47 -6.65 -7.51 -10.46
CA LEU A 47 -7.48 -7.31 -11.65
C LEU A 47 -7.71 -5.83 -11.95
N ILE A 48 -7.98 -5.01 -10.93
CA ILE A 48 -8.13 -3.56 -11.08
C ILE A 48 -6.80 -2.93 -11.56
N ILE A 49 -5.68 -3.31 -10.96
CA ILE A 49 -4.35 -2.84 -11.35
C ILE A 49 -4.05 -3.20 -12.82
N HIS A 50 -4.36 -4.42 -13.24
CA HIS A 50 -4.15 -4.87 -14.61
C HIS A 50 -5.02 -4.08 -15.62
N LYS A 51 -6.31 -3.89 -15.32
CA LYS A 51 -7.21 -3.06 -16.16
C LYS A 51 -6.67 -1.63 -16.30
N LYS A 52 -6.21 -1.05 -15.19
CA LYS A 52 -5.58 0.28 -15.17
C LYS A 52 -4.35 0.33 -16.07
N ASP A 53 -3.48 -0.66 -15.99
CA ASP A 53 -2.25 -0.72 -16.78
C ASP A 53 -2.52 -0.83 -18.29
N LEU A 54 -3.54 -1.60 -18.69
CA LEU A 54 -3.97 -1.68 -20.09
C LEU A 54 -4.42 -0.31 -20.63
N ILE A 55 -5.22 0.43 -19.87
CA ILE A 55 -5.70 1.76 -20.26
C ILE A 55 -4.53 2.75 -20.35
N ASN A 56 -3.64 2.73 -19.35
CA ASN A 56 -2.44 3.54 -19.37
C ASN A 56 -1.60 3.25 -20.64
N ASN A 57 -1.38 1.98 -21.00
CA ASN A 57 -0.64 1.61 -22.21
C ASN A 57 -1.33 2.13 -23.50
N ASN A 58 -2.66 2.05 -23.59
CA ASN A 58 -3.42 2.61 -24.71
C ASN A 58 -3.26 4.13 -24.80
N LEU A 59 -3.37 4.84 -23.67
CA LEU A 59 -3.19 6.28 -23.61
C LEU A 59 -1.80 6.71 -24.07
N ILE A 60 -0.75 6.00 -23.64
CA ILE A 60 0.64 6.23 -24.09
C ILE A 60 0.73 6.10 -25.60
N LYS A 61 0.17 5.02 -26.17
CA LYS A 61 0.17 4.78 -27.62
C LYS A 61 -0.55 5.89 -28.38
N TYR A 62 -1.74 6.29 -27.95
CA TYR A 62 -2.51 7.34 -28.62
C TYR A 62 -1.85 8.72 -28.50
N LYS A 63 -1.25 9.06 -27.36
CA LYS A 63 -0.52 10.33 -27.19
C LYS A 63 0.76 10.37 -28.01
N ARG A 64 1.53 9.27 -28.11
CA ARG A 64 2.68 9.19 -29.03
C ARG A 64 2.26 9.41 -30.48
N ASN A 65 1.15 8.82 -30.89
CA ASN A 65 0.59 9.05 -32.23
C ASN A 65 0.17 10.51 -32.44
N ALA A 66 -0.47 11.14 -31.43
CA ALA A 66 -0.83 12.55 -31.48
C ALA A 66 0.40 13.47 -31.57
N GLN A 67 1.44 13.21 -30.77
CA GLN A 67 2.71 13.96 -30.80
C GLN A 67 3.40 13.85 -32.16
N ASN A 68 3.49 12.64 -32.72
CA ASN A 68 4.05 12.42 -34.05
C ASN A 68 3.26 13.16 -35.14
N LEU A 69 1.93 13.22 -35.01
CA LEU A 69 1.09 14.00 -35.91
C LEU A 69 1.37 15.51 -35.78
N SER A 70 1.47 16.03 -34.56
CA SER A 70 1.78 17.44 -34.29
C SER A 70 3.16 17.85 -34.79
N LYS A 71 4.18 16.97 -34.67
CA LYS A 71 5.51 17.17 -35.25
C LYS A 71 5.47 17.24 -36.79
N ARG A 72 4.59 16.49 -37.44
CA ARG A 72 4.40 16.59 -38.90
C ARG A 72 3.68 17.88 -39.30
N ILE A 73 2.69 18.32 -38.53
CA ILE A 73 1.97 19.59 -38.76
C ILE A 73 2.91 20.80 -38.72
N SER A 74 3.79 20.86 -37.72
CA SER A 74 4.79 21.93 -37.59
C SER A 74 5.79 21.93 -38.75
N LYS A 75 6.28 20.76 -39.19
CA LYS A 75 7.16 20.64 -40.36
C LYS A 75 6.51 21.08 -41.67
N CYS A 76 5.20 20.86 -41.84
CA CYS A 76 4.48 21.21 -43.07
C CYS A 76 3.92 22.66 -43.08
N LYS A 77 4.30 23.52 -42.12
CA LYS A 77 3.82 24.92 -42.00
C LYS A 77 2.30 25.08 -42.17
N GLY A 78 1.50 24.11 -41.69
CA GLY A 78 0.04 24.16 -41.78
C GLY A 78 -0.59 23.87 -43.15
N LYS A 79 0.17 23.55 -44.21
CA LYS A 79 -0.37 23.15 -45.52
C LYS A 79 -0.67 21.64 -45.55
N LEU A 80 -1.68 21.20 -44.77
CA LEU A 80 -2.08 19.79 -44.71
C LEU A 80 -3.51 19.58 -45.17
N SER A 81 -3.77 18.40 -45.78
CA SER A 81 -5.09 18.06 -46.31
C SER A 81 -6.14 17.88 -45.20
N PRO A 82 -7.44 18.10 -45.49
CA PRO A 82 -8.53 17.90 -44.52
C PRO A 82 -8.55 16.50 -43.87
N LYS A 83 -8.10 15.47 -44.61
CA LYS A 83 -7.96 14.09 -44.11
C LYS A 83 -6.99 14.00 -42.90
N PHE A 84 -5.96 14.84 -42.84
CA PHE A 84 -5.01 14.87 -41.73
C PHE A 84 -5.61 15.45 -40.45
N TYR A 85 -6.40 16.52 -40.56
CA TYR A 85 -7.13 17.10 -39.41
C TYR A 85 -8.21 16.15 -38.89
N MET A 86 -8.91 15.43 -39.77
CA MET A 86 -9.83 14.36 -39.35
C MET A 86 -9.13 13.25 -38.57
N ARG A 87 -7.94 12.82 -39.02
CA ARG A 87 -7.14 11.80 -38.33
C ARG A 87 -6.66 12.28 -36.96
N ARG A 88 -6.29 13.57 -36.85
CA ARG A 88 -5.97 14.23 -35.58
C ARG A 88 -7.14 14.15 -34.62
N ASN A 89 -8.31 14.64 -35.03
CA ASN A 89 -9.52 14.67 -34.19
C ASN A 89 -9.93 13.26 -33.73
N LYS A 90 -9.81 12.24 -34.59
CA LYS A 90 -10.06 10.84 -34.20
C LYS A 90 -9.13 10.39 -33.06
N ILE A 91 -7.83 10.70 -33.13
CA ILE A 91 -6.86 10.34 -32.08
C ILE A 91 -7.17 11.07 -30.76
N TYR A 92 -7.49 12.37 -30.80
CA TYR A 92 -7.86 13.11 -29.59
C TYR A 92 -9.16 12.59 -28.96
N ASN A 93 -10.15 12.20 -29.76
CA ASN A 93 -11.37 11.56 -29.25
C ASN A 93 -11.08 10.19 -28.60
N MET A 94 -10.16 9.40 -29.16
CA MET A 94 -9.72 8.14 -28.55
C MET A 94 -9.00 8.38 -27.21
N ILE A 95 -8.14 9.41 -27.12
CA ILE A 95 -7.48 9.80 -25.87
C ILE A 95 -8.54 10.16 -24.81
N LYS A 96 -9.50 11.03 -25.14
CA LYS A 96 -10.54 11.46 -24.19
C LYS A 96 -11.35 10.28 -23.66
N LYS A 97 -11.74 9.34 -24.54
CA LYS A 97 -12.45 8.12 -24.13
C LYS A 97 -11.65 7.24 -23.17
N GLU A 98 -10.35 7.07 -23.42
CA GLU A 98 -9.50 6.30 -22.51
C GLU A 98 -9.22 7.05 -21.20
N GLU A 99 -9.13 8.38 -21.20
CA GLU A 99 -9.01 9.20 -19.98
C GLU A 99 -10.28 9.08 -19.11
N GLU A 100 -11.47 9.04 -19.71
CA GLU A 100 -12.73 8.77 -19.00
C GLU A 100 -12.76 7.37 -18.37
N LYS A 101 -12.32 6.34 -19.10
CA LYS A 101 -12.19 4.98 -18.56
C LYS A 101 -11.19 4.92 -17.40
N LEU A 102 -10.07 5.63 -17.53
CA LEU A 102 -9.05 5.70 -16.49
C LEU A 102 -9.60 6.34 -15.21
N LYS A 103 -10.44 7.38 -15.33
CA LYS A 103 -11.11 8.00 -14.19
C LYS A 103 -12.00 7.00 -13.46
N LEU A 104 -12.86 6.28 -14.18
CA LEU A 104 -13.77 5.30 -13.58
C LEU A 104 -13.02 4.19 -12.83
N ILE A 105 -11.99 3.62 -13.46
CA ILE A 105 -11.15 2.58 -12.83
C ILE A 105 -10.29 3.16 -11.70
N GLY A 106 -9.88 4.41 -11.79
CA GLY A 106 -9.19 5.12 -10.71
C GLY A 106 -10.06 5.26 -9.47
N GLU A 107 -11.34 5.62 -9.63
CA GLU A 107 -12.30 5.69 -8.51
C GLU A 107 -12.54 4.30 -7.88
N GLU A 108 -12.67 3.26 -8.70
CA GLU A 108 -12.77 1.87 -8.24
C GLU A 108 -11.52 1.44 -7.46
N ALA A 109 -10.33 1.78 -7.97
CA ALA A 109 -9.05 1.47 -7.32
C ALA A 109 -8.92 2.16 -5.96
N ILE A 110 -9.32 3.43 -5.83
CA ILE A 110 -9.29 4.16 -4.56
C ILE A 110 -10.27 3.53 -3.56
N LYS A 111 -11.49 3.18 -3.99
CA LYS A 111 -12.46 2.47 -3.13
C LYS A 111 -11.90 1.13 -2.65
N LYS A 112 -11.28 0.35 -3.54
CA LYS A 112 -10.65 -0.92 -3.17
C LYS A 112 -9.50 -0.73 -2.19
N ALA A 113 -8.63 0.27 -2.41
CA ALA A 113 -7.54 0.59 -1.50
C ALA A 113 -8.05 0.91 -0.09
N ARG A 114 -9.10 1.75 0.03
CA ARG A 114 -9.73 2.05 1.32
C ARG A 114 -10.26 0.81 2.02
N ASN A 115 -10.92 -0.09 1.30
CA ASN A 115 -11.42 -1.34 1.88
C ASN A 115 -10.30 -2.23 2.41
N ILE A 116 -9.17 -2.31 1.69
CA ILE A 116 -7.98 -3.04 2.14
C ILE A 116 -7.38 -2.38 3.41
N GLU A 117 -7.37 -1.04 3.49
CA GLU A 117 -6.91 -0.32 4.68
C GLU A 117 -7.78 -0.58 5.90
N PHE A 118 -9.11 -0.55 5.74
CA PHE A 118 -10.03 -0.90 6.82
C PHE A 118 -9.79 -2.32 7.32
N TYR A 119 -9.63 -3.28 6.40
CA TYR A 119 -9.29 -4.65 6.72
C TYR A 119 -7.97 -4.75 7.49
N LEU A 120 -6.90 -4.09 7.02
CA LEU A 120 -5.60 -4.08 7.70
C LEU A 120 -5.69 -3.51 9.12
N LEU A 121 -6.43 -2.42 9.31
CA LEU A 121 -6.62 -1.81 10.62
C LEU A 121 -7.35 -2.77 11.58
N GLU A 122 -8.42 -3.41 11.11
CA GLU A 122 -9.20 -4.34 11.90
C GLU A 122 -8.39 -5.60 12.26
N MET A 123 -7.71 -6.20 11.29
CA MET A 123 -6.86 -7.36 11.50
C MET A 123 -5.71 -7.08 12.44
N ASN A 124 -5.04 -5.92 12.32
CA ASN A 124 -3.98 -5.53 13.25
C ASN A 124 -4.53 -5.30 14.68
N ARG A 125 -5.75 -4.77 14.84
CA ARG A 125 -6.41 -4.64 16.15
C ARG A 125 -6.70 -6.02 16.76
N LEU A 126 -7.28 -6.93 15.98
CA LEU A 126 -7.56 -8.31 16.42
C LEU A 126 -6.27 -9.05 16.78
N PHE A 127 -5.24 -8.90 15.96
CA PHE A 127 -3.92 -9.48 16.21
C PHE A 127 -3.32 -8.98 17.52
N LYS A 128 -3.36 -7.67 17.79
CA LYS A 128 -2.88 -7.08 19.06
C LYS A 128 -3.65 -7.61 20.26
N ARG A 129 -4.98 -7.71 20.19
CA ARG A 129 -5.82 -8.26 21.28
C ARG A 129 -5.47 -9.71 21.56
N LYS A 130 -5.35 -10.53 20.52
CA LYS A 130 -5.03 -11.96 20.65
C LYS A 130 -3.62 -12.18 21.17
N SER A 131 -2.65 -11.41 20.69
CA SER A 131 -1.26 -11.45 21.18
C SER A 131 -1.19 -11.15 22.69
N LYS A 132 -1.93 -10.15 23.18
CA LYS A 132 -2.02 -9.86 24.63
C LYS A 132 -2.59 -11.05 25.42
N ALA A 133 -3.68 -11.66 24.93
CA ALA A 133 -4.29 -12.82 25.56
C ALA A 133 -3.33 -14.03 25.61
N ASP A 134 -2.63 -14.29 24.50
CA ASP A 134 -1.65 -15.38 24.41
C ASP A 134 -0.46 -15.16 25.37
N HIS A 135 0.05 -13.93 25.50
CA HIS A 135 1.11 -13.60 26.46
C HIS A 135 0.65 -13.82 27.91
N LEU A 136 -0.58 -13.44 28.23
CA LEU A 136 -1.15 -13.66 29.56
C LEU A 136 -1.32 -15.16 29.86
N LYS A 137 -1.72 -15.94 28.86
CA LYS A 137 -1.81 -17.41 28.94
C LYS A 137 -0.45 -18.05 29.17
N ILE A 138 0.60 -17.63 28.45
CA ILE A 138 1.99 -18.07 28.69
C ILE A 138 2.43 -17.75 30.12
N LYS A 139 2.19 -16.53 30.60
CA LYS A 139 2.54 -16.11 31.97
C LYS A 139 1.86 -16.99 33.02
N ASN A 140 0.60 -17.35 32.82
CA ASN A 140 -0.13 -18.25 33.73
C ASN A 140 0.41 -19.69 33.67
N LEU A 141 0.74 -20.20 32.48
CA LEU A 141 1.34 -21.53 32.33
C LEU A 141 2.73 -21.61 32.97
N LEU A 142 3.54 -20.55 32.87
CA LEU A 142 4.84 -20.45 33.53
C LEU A 142 4.70 -20.49 35.06
N LYS A 143 3.78 -19.70 35.62
CA LYS A 143 3.49 -19.73 37.06
C LYS A 143 3.11 -21.14 37.54
N LEU A 144 2.21 -21.80 36.81
CA LEU A 144 1.78 -23.16 37.15
C LEU A 144 2.93 -24.16 37.05
N ARG A 145 3.77 -24.07 36.01
CA ARG A 145 4.97 -24.91 35.85
C ARG A 145 5.91 -24.78 37.06
N ASP A 146 6.15 -23.55 37.53
CA ASP A 146 7.10 -23.28 38.60
C ASP A 146 6.59 -23.74 39.97
N THR A 147 5.27 -23.88 40.13
CA THR A 147 4.64 -24.41 41.36
C THR A 147 4.55 -25.94 41.44
N ILE A 148 4.94 -26.66 40.38
CA ILE A 148 4.74 -28.11 40.28
C ILE A 148 6.01 -28.89 40.64
N VAL A 149 5.87 -29.81 41.59
CA VAL A 149 6.97 -30.67 42.07
C VAL A 149 7.21 -31.88 41.17
N CYS A 150 6.17 -32.43 40.52
CA CYS A 150 6.29 -33.63 39.69
C CYS A 150 6.83 -33.33 38.27
N GLN A 151 7.88 -34.07 37.87
CA GLN A 151 8.56 -33.91 36.57
C GLN A 151 7.66 -34.19 35.36
N ILE A 152 6.75 -35.18 35.43
CA ILE A 152 5.84 -35.53 34.33
C ILE A 152 4.89 -34.37 34.04
N SER A 153 4.29 -33.80 35.09
CA SER A 153 3.44 -32.62 34.98
C SER A 153 4.23 -31.40 34.50
N ARG A 154 5.48 -31.20 34.93
CA ARG A 154 6.32 -30.09 34.47
C ARG A 154 6.58 -30.13 32.96
N LYS A 155 6.94 -31.31 32.42
CA LYS A 155 7.10 -31.54 30.97
C LYS A 155 5.83 -31.23 30.17
N PHE A 156 4.65 -31.51 30.72
CA PHE A 156 3.37 -31.16 30.07
C PHE A 156 3.20 -29.64 29.90
N TYR A 157 3.52 -28.84 30.93
CA TYR A 157 3.46 -27.38 30.83
C TYR A 157 4.53 -26.82 29.89
N ASP A 158 5.76 -27.34 29.93
CA ASP A 158 6.83 -26.93 29.00
C ASP A 158 6.45 -27.18 27.53
N ASN A 159 5.86 -28.34 27.23
CA ASN A 159 5.37 -28.66 25.89
C ASN A 159 4.23 -27.72 25.45
N ASN A 160 3.32 -27.38 26.37
CA ASN A 160 2.24 -26.43 26.08
C ASN A 160 2.74 -25.02 25.85
N ILE A 161 3.71 -24.54 26.66
CA ILE A 161 4.35 -23.24 26.48
C ILE A 161 5.04 -23.21 25.11
N LYS A 162 5.90 -24.21 24.82
CA LYS A 162 6.62 -24.31 23.53
C LYS A 162 5.65 -24.32 22.34
N SER A 163 4.57 -25.09 22.42
CA SER A 163 3.54 -25.15 21.38
C SER A 163 2.87 -23.78 21.17
N LEU A 164 2.46 -23.11 22.26
CA LEU A 164 1.81 -21.80 22.19
C LEU A 164 2.76 -20.71 21.67
N THR A 165 4.02 -20.70 22.12
CA THR A 165 5.05 -19.76 21.62
C THR A 165 5.28 -19.93 20.12
N ASN A 166 5.37 -21.17 19.63
CA ASN A 166 5.51 -21.45 18.21
C ASN A 166 4.29 -20.96 17.40
N GLN A 167 3.07 -21.15 17.91
CA GLN A 167 1.85 -20.65 17.27
C GLN A 167 1.84 -19.12 17.16
N ILE A 168 2.26 -18.41 18.21
CA ILE A 168 2.39 -16.94 18.20
C ILE A 168 3.40 -16.51 17.13
N LYS A 169 4.57 -17.16 17.07
CA LYS A 169 5.63 -16.85 16.10
C LYS A 169 5.16 -17.04 14.66
N LEU A 170 4.47 -18.14 14.37
CA LEU A 170 3.91 -18.41 13.04
C LEU A 170 2.86 -17.35 12.66
N ARG A 171 1.98 -16.99 13.60
CA ARG A 171 0.95 -15.97 13.37
C ARG A 171 1.56 -14.58 13.12
N LEU A 172 2.60 -14.20 13.87
CA LEU A 172 3.37 -12.96 13.66
C LEU A 172 3.95 -12.90 12.24
N HIS A 173 4.61 -13.98 11.82
CA HIS A 173 5.23 -14.05 10.50
C HIS A 173 4.19 -13.91 9.39
N ARG A 174 3.08 -14.66 9.48
CA ARG A 174 1.98 -14.58 8.50
C ARG A 174 1.36 -13.19 8.45
N ASN A 175 1.07 -12.58 9.61
CA ASN A 175 0.50 -11.22 9.67
C ASN A 175 1.44 -10.19 9.03
N LYS A 176 2.75 -10.27 9.30
CA LYS A 176 3.74 -9.40 8.66
C LYS A 176 3.74 -9.57 7.14
N HIS A 177 3.74 -10.80 6.65
CA HIS A 177 3.75 -11.10 5.23
C HIS A 177 2.52 -10.55 4.50
N ILE A 178 1.32 -10.81 5.03
CA ILE A 178 0.07 -10.29 4.46
C ILE A 178 0.03 -8.76 4.50
N ASN A 179 0.44 -8.15 5.62
CA ASN A 179 0.49 -6.68 5.72
C ASN A 179 1.39 -6.07 4.64
N THR A 180 2.55 -6.68 4.36
CA THR A 180 3.44 -6.21 3.29
C THR A 180 2.76 -6.31 1.91
N ILE A 181 2.11 -7.44 1.60
CA ILE A 181 1.41 -7.62 0.32
C ILE A 181 0.31 -6.58 0.16
N LEU A 182 -0.55 -6.43 1.16
CA LEU A 182 -1.69 -5.52 1.11
C LEU A 182 -1.26 -4.05 1.04
N ASN A 183 -0.22 -3.65 1.76
CA ASN A 183 0.35 -2.30 1.66
C ASN A 183 0.89 -2.00 0.26
N ASN A 184 1.58 -2.97 -0.36
CA ASN A 184 2.04 -2.81 -1.74
C ASN A 184 0.86 -2.63 -2.71
N LEU A 185 -0.19 -3.43 -2.56
CA LEU A 185 -1.41 -3.30 -3.38
C LEU A 185 -2.10 -1.95 -3.18
N ILE A 186 -2.19 -1.45 -1.94
CA ILE A 186 -2.74 -0.11 -1.64
C ILE A 186 -1.95 0.96 -2.41
N ASN A 187 -0.62 0.91 -2.36
CA ASN A 187 0.23 1.88 -3.05
C ASN A 187 0.03 1.83 -4.57
N GLU A 188 -0.08 0.63 -5.15
CA GLU A 188 -0.36 0.49 -6.58
C GLU A 188 -1.75 0.97 -6.97
N LEU A 189 -2.78 0.67 -6.17
CA LEU A 189 -4.15 1.11 -6.40
C LEU A 189 -4.29 2.63 -6.28
N ARG A 190 -3.59 3.25 -5.33
CA ARG A 190 -3.56 4.71 -5.13
C ARG A 190 -2.77 5.47 -6.19
N ASN A 191 -2.10 4.77 -7.10
CA ASN A 191 -1.38 5.38 -8.22
C ASN A 191 -2.13 5.16 -9.55
N PRO A 192 -3.25 5.86 -9.80
CA PRO A 192 -4.09 5.64 -10.98
C PRO A 192 -3.36 6.02 -12.29
N ASN A 193 -2.50 7.04 -12.25
CA ASN A 193 -1.92 7.66 -13.44
C ASN A 193 -0.40 7.45 -13.59
N GLY A 194 0.25 6.76 -12.64
CA GLY A 194 1.71 6.76 -12.51
C GLY A 194 2.46 6.44 -13.79
N LYS A 195 2.17 5.29 -14.41
CA LYS A 195 2.86 4.84 -15.65
C LYS A 195 2.64 5.81 -16.83
N TYR A 196 1.43 6.33 -16.98
CA TYR A 196 1.09 7.28 -18.04
C TYR A 196 1.79 8.64 -17.83
N LEU A 197 1.73 9.19 -16.62
CA LEU A 197 2.43 10.43 -16.26
C LEU A 197 3.95 10.32 -16.47
N PHE A 198 4.58 9.23 -16.02
CA PHE A 198 6.02 9.01 -16.23
C PHE A 198 6.41 8.94 -17.71
N SER A 199 5.59 8.32 -18.55
CA SER A 199 5.86 8.25 -20.00
C SER A 199 5.68 9.58 -20.75
N ILE A 200 4.80 10.46 -20.24
CA ILE A 200 4.61 11.81 -20.78
C ILE A 200 5.81 12.68 -20.41
N LEU A 201 6.27 12.58 -19.16
CA LEU A 201 7.41 13.33 -18.66
C LEU A 201 8.70 12.97 -19.38
N ASN A 202 8.97 11.67 -19.59
CA ASN A 202 10.15 11.20 -20.32
C ASN A 202 10.21 11.65 -21.80
N ASN A 203 9.11 12.16 -22.37
CA ASN A 203 9.03 12.52 -23.79
C ASN A 203 9.14 14.04 -24.07
N THR A 204 9.09 14.90 -23.04
CA THR A 204 9.20 16.36 -23.23
C THR A 204 10.27 17.02 -22.39
N ASN A 205 10.63 16.45 -21.23
CA ASN A 205 11.69 16.94 -20.37
C ASN A 205 12.76 15.86 -20.22
N SER A 206 14.04 16.24 -20.16
CA SER A 206 15.08 15.28 -19.78
C SER A 206 14.84 14.77 -18.36
N LEU A 207 15.24 13.54 -18.04
CA LEU A 207 15.17 13.00 -16.67
C LEU A 207 15.81 13.93 -15.64
N ASN A 208 16.87 14.64 -16.05
CA ASN A 208 17.55 15.64 -15.24
C ASN A 208 16.66 16.87 -14.95
N GLN A 209 15.87 17.33 -15.92
CA GLN A 209 14.91 18.43 -15.71
C GLN A 209 13.76 18.01 -14.80
N ILE A 210 13.29 16.76 -14.91
CA ILE A 210 12.23 16.24 -14.03
C ILE A 210 12.73 16.14 -12.59
N CYS A 211 13.92 15.58 -12.42
CA CYS A 211 14.57 15.50 -11.11
C CYS A 211 14.82 16.89 -10.52
N SER A 212 15.35 17.83 -11.31
CA SER A 212 15.63 19.20 -10.87
C SER A 212 14.36 19.96 -10.46
N ILE A 213 13.27 19.85 -11.23
CA ILE A 213 12.00 20.51 -10.87
C ILE A 213 11.40 19.90 -9.60
N CYS A 214 11.47 18.58 -9.45
CA CYS A 214 11.06 17.92 -8.22
C CYS A 214 11.91 18.38 -7.03
N GLU A 215 13.24 18.38 -7.19
CA GLU A 215 14.18 18.75 -6.12
C GLU A 215 13.93 20.19 -5.65
N ASN A 216 13.74 21.12 -6.59
CA ASN A 216 13.46 22.52 -6.28
C ASN A 216 12.19 22.69 -5.45
N ILE A 217 11.11 22.00 -5.81
CA ILE A 217 9.87 22.06 -5.02
C ILE A 217 9.98 21.29 -3.71
N GLY A 218 10.71 20.18 -3.69
CA GLY A 218 11.00 19.41 -2.48
C GLY A 218 11.74 20.27 -1.45
N ASN A 219 12.80 20.96 -1.87
CA ASN A 219 13.54 21.91 -1.04
C ASN A 219 12.64 23.04 -0.53
N TYR A 220 11.80 23.60 -1.40
CA TYR A 220 10.86 24.65 -1.01
C TYR A 220 9.83 24.18 0.03
N VAL A 221 9.28 22.98 -0.14
CA VAL A 221 8.32 22.39 0.82
C VAL A 221 9.00 22.08 2.16
N ILE A 222 10.19 21.47 2.14
CA ILE A 222 11.00 21.19 3.33
C ILE A 222 11.25 22.50 4.11
N ASP A 223 11.68 23.56 3.45
CA ASP A 223 11.95 24.87 4.09
C ASP A 223 10.69 25.48 4.72
N LYS A 224 9.54 25.41 4.04
CA LYS A 224 8.28 25.94 4.58
C LYS A 224 7.76 25.14 5.76
N ILE A 225 7.91 23.82 5.74
CA ILE A 225 7.52 22.96 6.87
C ILE A 225 8.48 23.19 8.05
N ALA A 226 9.78 23.29 7.81
CA ALA A 226 10.78 23.60 8.85
C ALA A 226 10.52 24.96 9.52
N LYS A 227 9.98 25.93 8.78
CA LYS A 227 9.51 27.24 9.30
C LYS A 227 8.17 27.19 10.03
N GLY A 228 7.56 26.01 10.21
CA GLY A 228 6.28 25.84 10.90
C GLY A 228 5.06 26.30 10.11
N THR A 229 5.14 26.37 8.78
CA THR A 229 4.02 26.86 7.95
C THR A 229 2.84 25.87 8.03
N PRO A 230 1.62 26.32 8.38
CA PRO A 230 0.43 25.46 8.39
C PRO A 230 0.12 24.89 7.00
N HIS A 231 -0.38 23.65 6.94
CA HIS A 231 -0.62 22.92 5.68
C HIS A 231 -1.52 23.67 4.66
N LEU A 232 -2.53 24.39 5.15
CA LEU A 232 -3.40 25.22 4.31
C LEU A 232 -2.64 26.37 3.63
N LEU A 233 -1.73 27.02 4.37
CA LEU A 233 -0.85 28.07 3.85
C LEU A 233 0.25 27.51 2.94
N LEU A 234 0.75 26.31 3.25
CA LEU A 234 1.73 25.60 2.43
C LEU A 234 1.21 25.39 1.01
N THR A 235 -0.03 24.91 0.87
CA THR A 235 -0.65 24.66 -0.44
C THR A 235 -0.74 25.94 -1.26
N LYS A 236 -1.20 27.05 -0.65
CA LYS A 236 -1.27 28.37 -1.32
C LYS A 236 0.11 28.89 -1.74
N ASN A 237 1.11 28.76 -0.86
CA ASN A 237 2.47 29.19 -1.12
C ASN A 237 3.14 28.38 -2.23
N VAL A 238 2.80 27.10 -2.35
CA VAL A 238 3.33 26.21 -3.39
C VAL A 238 2.63 26.45 -4.73
N LEU A 239 1.33 26.74 -4.75
CA LEU A 239 0.64 27.16 -5.98
C LEU A 239 1.30 28.40 -6.58
N ASN A 240 1.58 29.43 -5.76
CA ASN A 240 2.29 30.63 -6.21
C ASN A 240 3.71 30.34 -6.68
N TYR A 241 4.43 29.44 -5.99
CA TYR A 241 5.78 29.04 -6.38
C TYR A 241 5.80 28.28 -7.71
N CYS A 242 4.78 27.46 -8.00
CA CYS A 242 4.72 26.71 -9.25
C CYS A 242 4.32 27.56 -10.46
N GLN A 243 3.57 28.65 -10.25
CA GLN A 243 3.25 29.60 -11.33
C GLN A 243 4.49 30.25 -11.95
N SER A 244 5.56 30.44 -11.17
CA SER A 244 6.83 30.96 -11.66
C SER A 244 7.80 29.88 -12.16
N SER A 245 7.40 28.61 -12.12
CA SER A 245 8.23 27.49 -12.57
C SER A 245 8.23 27.38 -14.10
N PRO A 246 9.38 27.08 -14.73
CA PRO A 246 9.46 26.84 -16.19
C PRO A 246 8.56 25.68 -16.66
N ASN A 247 8.10 24.82 -15.75
CA ASN A 247 7.06 23.84 -16.03
C ASN A 247 6.10 23.74 -14.84
N GLU A 248 5.20 24.72 -14.74
CA GLU A 248 4.17 24.83 -13.71
C GLU A 248 3.44 23.49 -13.48
N ARG A 249 3.07 22.79 -14.56
CA ARG A 249 2.37 21.52 -14.47
C ARG A 249 3.19 20.46 -13.72
N LEU A 250 4.46 20.27 -14.08
CA LEU A 250 5.32 19.28 -13.43
C LEU A 250 5.65 19.67 -11.98
N CYS A 251 5.79 20.96 -11.72
CA CYS A 251 5.95 21.49 -10.38
C CYS A 251 4.76 21.10 -9.49
N LEU A 252 3.53 21.35 -9.95
CA LEU A 252 2.31 21.01 -9.21
C LEU A 252 2.14 19.49 -9.04
N GLU A 253 2.42 18.70 -10.08
CA GLU A 253 2.36 17.24 -10.00
C GLU A 253 3.37 16.66 -9.00
N SER A 254 4.57 17.24 -8.94
CA SER A 254 5.59 16.87 -7.96
C SER A 254 5.11 17.17 -6.54
N PHE A 255 4.53 18.36 -6.31
CA PHE A 255 3.96 18.72 -5.02
C PHE A 255 2.82 17.81 -4.58
N MET A 256 1.91 17.45 -5.48
CA MET A 256 0.81 16.53 -5.16
C MET A 256 1.33 15.17 -4.66
N LYS A 257 2.45 14.68 -5.20
CA LYS A 257 3.08 13.45 -4.71
C LYS A 257 3.81 13.66 -3.38
N ILE A 258 4.44 14.80 -3.18
CA ILE A 258 5.10 15.16 -1.92
C ILE A 258 4.07 15.20 -0.78
N GLN A 259 2.86 15.72 -1.03
CA GLN A 259 1.77 15.74 -0.05
C GLN A 259 1.25 14.35 0.36
N LEU A 260 1.54 13.30 -0.41
CA LEU A 260 1.18 11.92 -0.05
C LEU A 260 2.16 11.30 0.96
N ILE A 261 3.32 11.92 1.16
CA ILE A 261 4.28 11.53 2.19
C ILE A 261 3.92 12.26 3.48
N ASP A 262 3.83 11.52 4.57
CA ASP A 262 3.72 12.13 5.90
C ASP A 262 5.07 12.72 6.30
N LEU A 263 5.26 14.01 6.03
CA LEU A 263 6.46 14.77 6.37
C LEU A 263 6.44 15.30 7.81
N SER A 264 5.43 14.96 8.62
CA SER A 264 5.31 15.49 9.99
C SER A 264 6.22 14.78 11.00
N HIS A 265 6.72 13.59 10.68
CA HIS A 265 7.53 12.77 11.59
C HIS A 265 9.01 12.69 11.18
N ASP A 266 9.31 12.64 9.88
CA ASP A 266 10.68 12.59 9.34
C ASP A 266 10.79 13.47 8.09
N LEU A 267 11.34 14.68 8.25
CA LEU A 267 11.68 15.54 7.11
C LEU A 267 12.94 15.01 6.41
N PRO A 268 12.89 14.74 5.10
CA PRO A 268 14.08 14.37 4.34
C PRO A 268 15.10 15.52 4.34
N ALA A 269 16.39 15.17 4.35
CA ALA A 269 17.47 16.14 4.47
C ALA A 269 17.61 17.05 3.24
N SER A 270 17.08 16.63 2.09
CA SER A 270 17.06 17.42 0.86
C SER A 270 15.90 17.04 -0.06
N GLY A 271 15.56 17.97 -0.95
CA GLY A 271 14.62 17.76 -2.05
C GLY A 271 15.05 16.62 -2.97
N ASN A 272 16.36 16.40 -3.18
CA ASN A 272 16.84 15.27 -3.95
C ASN A 272 16.53 13.92 -3.27
N GLN A 273 16.73 13.82 -1.95
CA GLN A 273 16.40 12.61 -1.19
C GLN A 273 14.89 12.31 -1.25
N LEU A 274 14.05 13.34 -1.09
CA LEU A 274 12.60 13.29 -1.25
C LEU A 274 12.19 12.86 -2.67
N CYS A 275 12.81 13.43 -3.70
CA CYS A 275 12.48 13.14 -5.09
C CYS A 275 12.99 11.80 -5.58
N THR A 276 14.06 11.29 -4.98
CA THR A 276 14.54 9.93 -5.17
C THR A 276 13.57 8.91 -4.56
N SER A 277 13.05 9.16 -3.35
CA SER A 277 12.05 8.26 -2.73
C SER A 277 10.71 8.25 -3.49
N LEU A 278 10.36 9.38 -4.12
CA LEU A 278 9.18 9.52 -4.98
C LEU A 278 9.37 8.99 -6.42
N GLY A 279 10.59 8.57 -6.77
CA GLY A 279 10.93 8.03 -8.09
C GLY A 279 10.98 9.07 -9.21
N PHE A 280 11.15 10.36 -8.88
CA PHE A 280 11.41 11.42 -9.85
C PHE A 280 12.90 11.56 -10.20
N CYS A 281 13.78 11.21 -9.27
CA CYS A 281 15.22 11.17 -9.46
C CYS A 281 15.72 9.72 -9.46
N SER A 282 16.64 9.37 -10.36
CA SER A 282 17.43 8.15 -10.25
C SER A 282 18.47 8.33 -9.15
N LYS A 283 18.73 7.29 -8.35
CA LYS A 283 19.94 7.27 -7.50
C LYS A 283 21.15 7.45 -8.40
N SER A 284 21.87 8.57 -8.26
CA SER A 284 23.22 8.66 -8.80
C SER A 284 24.04 7.57 -8.11
N TRP A 285 24.65 6.70 -8.92
CA TRP A 285 25.63 5.73 -8.44
C TRP A 285 26.88 6.46 -7.96
#